data_AF-A0A7Y4RFM1-F1
#
_entry.id   AF-A0A7Y4RFM1-F1
#
_cell.length_a   1.000
_cell.length_b   1.000
_cell.length_c   1.000
_cell.angle_alpha   90.00
_cell.angle_beta   90.00
_cell.angle_gamma   90.00
#
_symmetry.space_group_name_H-M   'P 1'
#
loop_
_entity.id
_entity.type
_entity.pdbx_description
1 polymer ?
#
loop_
_entity_poly.entity_id
_entity_poly.type
_entity_poly.pdbx_seq_one_letter_code
_entity_poly.pdbx_strand_id
1 'polypeptide(L)' 'MSHSIYGRSNKIFGNPMNPNLITPGALAPDFELDDIHGNRIRLSSFRKSKPIVLAFLRGFM' A
#
# COMPACT_ATOMS: atom_id res chain seq x y z
N MET A 1 3.58 -39.73 19.61
CA MET A 1 2.51 -40.07 18.63
C MET A 1 1.17 -39.69 19.24
N SER A 2 0.50 -38.66 18.70
CA SER A 2 -0.97 -38.51 18.62
C SER A 2 -1.28 -37.11 18.07
N HIS A 3 -1.83 -37.07 16.86
CA HIS A 3 -2.25 -35.87 16.13
C HIS A 3 -3.61 -35.32 16.60
N SER A 4 -3.86 -34.03 16.28
CA SER A 4 -5.13 -33.46 15.77
C SER A 4 -6.27 -33.17 16.76
N ILE A 5 -7.12 -32.13 16.69
CA ILE A 5 -7.34 -30.94 15.84
C ILE A 5 -8.12 -29.94 16.74
N TYR A 6 -7.85 -28.64 16.66
CA TYR A 6 -8.93 -27.65 16.81
C TYR A 6 -8.64 -26.42 15.97
N GLY A 7 -9.22 -26.41 14.76
CA GLY A 7 -9.39 -25.18 14.00
C GLY A 7 -10.39 -24.27 14.71
N ARG A 8 -9.96 -23.07 15.07
CA ARG A 8 -10.86 -21.95 15.33
C ARG A 8 -10.50 -20.82 14.37
N SER A 9 -11.36 -20.67 13.37
CA SER A 9 -11.41 -19.53 12.46
C SER A 9 -11.57 -18.24 13.27
N ASN A 10 -10.58 -17.35 13.20
CA ASN A 10 -10.72 -15.96 13.63
C ASN A 10 -10.60 -15.08 12.39
N LYS A 11 -11.72 -14.92 11.71
CA LYS A 11 -11.91 -13.89 10.68
C LYS A 11 -12.88 -12.86 11.24
N ILE A 12 -12.38 -11.96 12.09
CA ILE A 12 -13.09 -10.77 12.56
C ILE A 12 -12.03 -9.77 13.04
N PHE A 13 -12.15 -8.53 12.55
CA PHE A 13 -11.19 -7.42 12.59
C PHE A 13 -10.07 -7.51 11.54
N GLY A 14 -10.26 -6.79 10.43
CA GLY A 14 -9.15 -6.44 9.54
C GLY A 14 -8.10 -5.71 10.37
N ASN A 15 -6.87 -6.23 10.37
CA ASN A 15 -5.76 -5.66 11.12
C ASN A 15 -5.50 -4.24 10.58
N PRO A 16 -5.60 -3.16 11.37
CA PRO A 16 -5.44 -1.78 10.89
C PRO A 16 -4.01 -1.47 10.40
N MET A 17 -3.07 -2.39 10.58
CA MET A 17 -1.76 -2.37 9.93
C MET A 17 -1.41 -3.80 9.51
N ASN A 18 -1.52 -4.09 8.22
CA ASN A 18 -0.81 -5.23 7.64
C ASN A 18 0.64 -4.78 7.41
N PRO A 19 1.63 -5.30 8.15
CA PRO A 19 3.03 -4.92 8.01
C PRO A 19 3.69 -5.59 6.79
N ASN A 20 2.94 -5.90 5.72
CA ASN A 20 3.53 -6.05 4.38
C ASN A 20 4.06 -4.68 3.93
N LEU A 21 5.13 -4.28 4.59
CA LEU A 21 5.93 -3.10 4.44
C LEU A 21 6.66 -3.24 3.11
N ILE A 22 5.97 -2.94 2.01
CA ILE A 22 6.56 -2.74 0.68
C ILE A 22 7.50 -3.88 0.26
N THR A 23 6.97 -4.93 -0.37
CA THR A 23 7.80 -6.02 -0.92
C THR A 23 8.61 -5.52 -2.12
N PRO A 24 9.96 -5.60 -2.12
CA PRO A 24 10.77 -5.23 -3.29
C PRO A 24 10.34 -6.01 -4.55
N GLY A 25 10.25 -5.32 -5.68
CA GLY A 25 9.77 -5.89 -6.94
C GLY A 25 8.25 -5.99 -7.06
N ALA A 26 7.49 -5.83 -5.97
CA ALA A 26 6.05 -5.68 -6.05
C ALA A 26 5.68 -4.30 -6.60
N LEU A 27 4.67 -4.27 -7.47
CA LEU A 27 4.18 -3.02 -8.06
C LEU A 27 3.55 -2.16 -6.97
N ALA A 28 3.92 -0.88 -6.91
CA ALA A 28 3.29 0.08 -6.01
C ALA A 28 1.76 0.13 -6.25
N PRO A 29 0.92 0.18 -5.21
CA PRO A 29 -0.52 0.38 -5.36
C PRO A 29 -0.80 1.68 -6.10
N ASP A 30 -1.84 1.66 -6.93
CA ASP A 30 -2.24 2.86 -7.65
C ASP A 30 -3.06 3.77 -6.76
N PHE A 31 -2.90 5.08 -6.92
CA PHE A 31 -3.62 6.10 -6.15
C PHE A 31 -3.79 7.38 -6.97
N GLU A 32 -4.71 8.22 -6.51
CA GLU A 32 -5.00 9.50 -7.10
C GLU A 32 -5.00 10.60 -6.04
N LEU A 33 -4.43 11.75 -6.40
CA LEU A 33 -4.33 12.95 -5.57
C LEU A 33 -4.46 14.17 -6.47
N ASP A 34 -4.73 15.32 -5.88
CA ASP A 34 -4.63 16.59 -6.59
C ASP A 34 -3.20 17.13 -6.42
N ASP A 35 -2.60 17.63 -7.49
CA ASP A 35 -1.31 18.31 -7.43
C ASP A 35 -1.45 19.72 -6.79
N ILE A 36 -0.34 20.44 -6.68
CA ILE A 36 -0.33 21.80 -6.10
C ILE A 36 -1.11 22.83 -6.94
N HIS A 37 -1.48 22.49 -8.16
CA HIS A 37 -2.29 23.32 -9.05
C HIS A 37 -3.76 22.86 -9.09
N GLY A 38 -4.13 21.84 -8.31
CA GLY A 38 -5.47 21.25 -8.28
C GLY A 38 -5.76 20.29 -9.42
N ASN A 39 -4.75 19.88 -10.20
CA ASN A 39 -4.96 18.89 -11.25
C ASN A 39 -5.01 17.49 -10.63
N ARG A 40 -6.04 16.72 -11.00
CA ARG A 40 -6.13 15.31 -10.62
C ARG A 40 -5.01 14.52 -11.30
N ILE A 41 -4.12 13.93 -10.50
CA ILE A 41 -3.03 13.07 -10.97
C ILE A 41 -3.21 11.64 -10.45
N ARG A 42 -2.68 10.67 -11.20
CA ARG A 42 -2.74 9.25 -10.88
C ARG A 42 -1.35 8.63 -11.01
N LEU A 43 -0.92 7.82 -10.04
CA LEU A 43 0.44 7.23 -10.05
C LEU A 43 0.71 6.45 -11.36
N SER A 44 -0.28 5.74 -11.89
CA SER A 44 -0.13 4.98 -13.14
C SER A 44 0.32 5.79 -14.35
N SER A 45 0.05 7.10 -14.40
CA SER A 45 0.46 7.96 -15.53
C SER A 45 1.98 8.13 -15.62
N PHE A 46 2.71 7.90 -14.53
CA PHE A 46 4.16 8.08 -14.45
C PHE A 46 4.97 6.78 -14.73
N ARG A 47 4.34 5.60 -14.74
CA ARG A 47 5.01 4.28 -14.63
C ARG A 47 5.86 3.81 -15.83
N LYS A 48 6.13 4.63 -16.83
CA LYS A 48 6.82 4.20 -18.07
C LYS A 48 7.97 5.10 -18.50
N SER A 49 8.18 6.22 -17.84
CA SER A 49 9.14 7.23 -18.28
C SER A 49 10.45 7.15 -17.50
N LYS A 50 10.38 7.06 -16.16
CA LYS A 50 11.52 7.21 -15.26
C LYS A 50 11.27 6.51 -13.91
N PRO A 51 12.31 6.22 -13.11
CA PRO A 51 12.14 5.85 -11.71
C PRO A 51 11.32 6.90 -10.95
N ILE A 52 10.44 6.44 -10.06
CA ILE A 52 9.53 7.30 -9.29
C ILE A 52 9.86 7.18 -7.81
N VAL A 53 9.94 8.31 -7.12
CA VAL A 53 10.13 8.39 -5.66
C VAL A 53 8.83 8.88 -5.03
N LEU A 54 8.30 8.12 -4.07
CA LEU A 54 7.15 8.54 -3.26
C LEU A 54 7.64 9.05 -1.91
N ALA A 55 7.49 10.36 -1.68
CA ALA A 55 7.86 11.00 -0.42
C ALA A 55 6.59 11.28 0.40
N PHE A 56 6.42 10.56 1.52
CA PHE A 56 5.32 10.77 2.46
C PHE A 56 5.75 11.75 3.53
N LEU A 57 5.36 13.02 3.37
CA LEU A 57 5.68 14.09 4.31
C LEU A 57 4.52 14.26 5.30
N ARG A 58 4.85 14.49 6.58
CA ARG A 58 3.89 14.91 7.59
C ARG A 58 4.09 16.40 7.84
N GLY A 59 3.07 17.19 7.55
CA GLY A 59 2.91 18.57 8.02
C GLY A 59 4.13 19.48 7.81
N PHE A 60 4.33 19.94 6.57
CA PHE A 60 4.96 21.23 6.32
C PHE A 60 4.00 22.04 5.46
N MET A 61 3.10 22.73 6.16
CA MET A 61 2.32 23.85 5.63
C MET A 61 2.96 25.14 6.14
#